data_AF-A0A1V0JGJ7-F1
#
_entry.id   AF-A0A1V0JGJ7-F1
#
_cell.length_a   1.000
_cell.length_b   1.000
_cell.length_c   1.000
_cell.angle_alpha   90.00
_cell.angle_beta   90.00
_cell.angle_gamma   90.00
#
_symmetry.space_group_name_H-M   'P 1'
#
loop_
_entity.id
_entity.type
_entity.pdbx_description
1 polymer ?
#
loop_
_entity_poly.entity_id
_entity_poly.type
_entity_poly.pdbx_seq_one_letter_code
_entity_poly.pdbx_strand_id
1 'polypeptide(L)'
;MVTVDEIRKSQRAEGPATIMAIGTSTPPNCVDQSTYPDYYFRITNSEHMAELKEKFKRMCEKSMIKKRYMYLTEEILKENPSVCAYMEPSLDARQDMVVVEVPRLGKEAATKAIKEWGQPKSKITHLVFCTTSGVDMPGADYQLTKLLGLRASVKRLMMYQQGCFAGGTVLRLAKDLAENNKGA
;
A
#
# COMPACT_ATOMS: atom_id res chain seq x y z
N MET A 1 9.26 -32.78 -33.29
CA MET A 1 7.95 -32.19 -32.89
C MET A 1 8.13 -31.75 -31.44
N VAL A 2 7.88 -30.49 -31.10
CA VAL A 2 8.01 -30.04 -29.70
C VAL A 2 6.74 -30.40 -28.95
N THR A 3 6.86 -31.01 -27.77
CA THR A 3 5.72 -31.38 -26.94
C THR A 3 5.39 -30.29 -25.90
N VAL A 4 4.14 -30.26 -25.44
CA VAL A 4 3.71 -29.34 -24.37
C VAL A 4 4.47 -29.60 -23.07
N ASP A 5 4.78 -30.87 -22.77
CA ASP A 5 5.52 -31.25 -21.57
C ASP A 5 6.96 -30.70 -21.57
N GLU A 6 7.65 -30.75 -22.71
CA GLU A 6 8.98 -30.16 -22.87
C GLU A 6 8.94 -28.64 -22.70
N ILE A 7 7.93 -27.98 -23.26
CA ILE A 7 7.72 -26.54 -23.08
C ILE A 7 7.45 -26.22 -21.60
N ARG A 8 6.59 -26.98 -20.93
CA ARG A 8 6.24 -26.71 -19.52
C ARG A 8 7.43 -26.94 -18.59
N LYS A 9 8.22 -27.98 -18.82
CA LYS A 9 9.45 -28.26 -18.06
C LYS A 9 10.48 -27.15 -18.24
N SER A 10 10.65 -26.62 -19.44
CA SER A 10 11.60 -25.52 -19.71
C SER A 10 11.13 -24.16 -19.21
N GLN A 11 9.81 -23.93 -19.11
CA GLN A 11 9.22 -22.67 -18.64
C GLN A 11 9.19 -22.50 -17.12
N ARG A 12 9.14 -23.57 -16.32
CA ARG A 12 9.07 -23.48 -14.85
C ARG A 12 10.42 -23.17 -14.22
N ALA A 13 10.42 -22.54 -13.05
CA ALA A 13 11.63 -22.36 -12.27
C ALA A 13 12.01 -23.66 -11.55
N GLU A 14 13.23 -23.68 -11.01
CA GLU A 14 13.72 -24.71 -10.10
C GLU A 14 13.93 -24.07 -8.72
N GLY A 15 13.59 -24.80 -7.66
CA GLY A 15 13.70 -24.32 -6.28
C GLY A 15 12.49 -23.50 -5.79
N PRO A 16 12.52 -23.09 -4.52
CA PRO A 16 11.43 -22.35 -3.88
C PRO A 16 11.50 -20.85 -4.15
N ALA A 17 10.36 -20.17 -4.11
CA ALA A 17 10.32 -18.71 -4.11
C ALA A 17 11.05 -18.14 -2.90
N THR A 18 11.86 -17.10 -3.11
CA THR A 18 12.70 -16.49 -2.07
C THR A 18 12.53 -14.97 -2.06
N ILE A 19 12.44 -14.36 -0.88
CA ILE A 19 12.42 -12.91 -0.73
C ILE A 19 13.85 -12.38 -0.89
N MET A 20 14.09 -11.60 -1.95
CA MET A 20 15.44 -11.14 -2.31
C MET A 20 15.79 -9.73 -1.78
N ALA A 21 14.79 -8.91 -1.48
CA ALA A 21 14.95 -7.55 -0.96
C ALA A 21 13.64 -7.04 -0.34
N ILE A 22 13.73 -6.10 0.62
CA ILE A 22 12.57 -5.50 1.29
C ILE A 22 12.79 -4.00 1.44
N GLY A 23 11.91 -3.21 0.84
CA GLY A 23 11.85 -1.76 1.00
C GLY A 23 10.54 -1.31 1.62
N THR A 24 10.60 -0.37 2.55
CA THR A 24 9.43 0.25 3.18
C THR A 24 9.45 1.76 3.03
N SER A 25 8.27 2.39 2.99
CA SER A 25 8.14 3.86 3.07
C SER A 25 6.91 4.25 3.86
N THR A 26 6.96 5.45 4.43
CA THR A 26 5.86 6.07 5.18
C THR A 26 5.75 7.54 4.80
N PRO A 27 4.56 8.15 4.88
CA PRO A 27 4.41 9.60 4.76
C PRO A 27 5.30 10.32 5.80
N PRO A 28 5.74 11.57 5.52
CA PRO A 28 6.64 12.29 6.42
C PRO A 28 5.97 12.77 7.71
N ASN A 29 4.67 13.05 7.67
CA ASN A 29 3.93 13.54 8.84
C ASN A 29 3.76 12.41 9.87
N CYS A 30 4.37 12.61 11.05
CA CYS A 30 4.44 11.65 12.14
C CYS A 30 3.67 12.18 13.33
N VAL A 31 2.63 11.46 13.73
CA VAL A 31 1.72 11.85 14.81
C VAL A 31 1.96 10.96 16.02
N ASP A 32 2.20 11.60 17.17
CA ASP A 32 2.39 10.91 18.45
C ASP A 32 1.04 10.38 18.96
N GLN A 33 1.01 9.13 19.40
CA GLN A 33 -0.22 8.50 19.89
C GLN A 33 -0.70 9.11 21.21
N SER A 34 0.23 9.62 22.05
CA SER A 34 -0.08 10.21 23.36
C SER A 34 -0.90 11.49 23.24
N THR A 35 -0.69 12.28 22.18
CA THR A 35 -1.41 13.54 21.91
C THR A 35 -2.49 13.39 20.84
N TYR A 36 -2.63 12.20 20.24
CA TYR A 36 -3.62 11.96 19.18
C TYR A 36 -5.07 12.19 19.62
N PRO A 37 -5.52 11.85 20.85
CA PRO A 37 -6.88 12.17 21.28
C PRO A 37 -7.18 13.67 21.23
N ASP A 38 -6.24 14.53 21.65
CA ASP A 38 -6.44 15.98 21.60
C ASP A 38 -6.46 16.49 20.16
N TYR A 39 -5.51 16.03 19.34
CA TYR A 39 -5.47 16.36 17.92
C TYR A 39 -6.76 15.96 17.19
N TYR A 40 -7.19 14.71 17.34
CA TYR A 40 -8.34 14.15 16.64
C TYR A 40 -9.64 14.88 17.02
N PHE A 41 -9.88 15.10 18.31
CA PHE A 41 -11.11 15.78 18.77
C PHE A 41 -11.14 17.26 18.38
N ARG A 42 -9.98 17.93 18.32
CA ARG A 42 -9.87 19.30 17.83
C ARG A 42 -10.17 19.38 16.33
N ILE A 43 -9.49 18.59 15.50
CA ILE A 43 -9.63 18.69 14.03
C ILE A 43 -11.00 18.20 13.52
N THR A 44 -11.71 17.38 14.31
CA THR A 44 -13.07 16.91 14.00
C THR A 44 -14.16 17.72 14.70
N ASN A 45 -13.84 18.90 15.27
CA ASN A 45 -14.78 19.78 15.98
C ASN A 45 -15.62 19.05 17.05
N SER A 46 -15.03 18.06 17.71
CA SER A 46 -15.72 17.12 18.61
C SER A 46 -15.35 17.33 20.09
N GLU A 47 -14.66 18.42 20.44
CA GLU A 47 -14.19 18.67 21.83
C GLU A 47 -15.32 18.70 22.87
N HIS A 48 -16.54 19.05 22.45
CA HIS A 48 -17.73 19.01 23.30
C HIS A 48 -18.13 17.59 23.74
N MET A 49 -17.63 16.54 23.08
CA MET A 49 -17.92 15.14 23.38
C MET A 49 -16.95 14.55 24.42
N ALA A 50 -16.90 15.15 25.61
CA ALA A 50 -15.90 14.83 26.64
C ALA A 50 -15.82 13.34 27.01
N GLU A 51 -16.96 12.67 27.23
CA GLU A 51 -16.98 11.24 27.56
C GLU A 51 -16.45 10.34 26.43
N LEU A 52 -16.73 10.72 25.18
CA LEU A 52 -16.23 10.01 24.00
C LEU A 52 -14.71 10.22 23.85
N LYS A 53 -14.22 11.43 24.14
CA LYS A 53 -12.79 11.74 24.17
C LYS A 53 -12.05 10.89 25.20
N GLU A 54 -12.60 10.74 26.40
CA GLU A 54 -12.02 9.88 27.44
C GLU A 54 -12.03 8.38 27.04
N LYS A 55 -13.09 7.90 26.38
CA LYS A 55 -13.11 6.54 25.80
C LYS A 55 -12.00 6.38 24.76
N PHE A 56 -11.85 7.35 23.86
CA PHE A 56 -10.86 7.33 22.79
C PHE A 56 -9.42 7.41 23.31
N LYS A 57 -9.19 8.21 24.37
CA LYS A 57 -7.91 8.27 25.07
C LYS A 57 -7.50 6.90 25.61
N ARG A 58 -8.41 6.20 26.30
CA ARG A 58 -8.16 4.83 26.79
C ARG A 58 -7.84 3.85 25.66
N MET A 59 -8.51 3.98 24.50
CA MET A 59 -8.18 3.17 23.32
C MET A 59 -6.77 3.45 22.82
N CYS A 60 -6.36 4.73 22.74
CA CYS A 60 -5.02 5.13 22.32
C CYS A 60 -3.94 4.63 23.28
N GLU A 61 -4.14 4.79 24.60
CA GLU A 61 -3.22 4.32 25.64
C GLU A 61 -3.04 2.79 25.61
N LYS A 62 -4.13 2.04 25.44
CA LYS A 62 -4.10 0.57 25.38
C LYS A 62 -3.70 0.00 24.02
N SER A 63 -3.51 0.84 23.00
CA SER A 63 -3.19 0.39 21.64
C SER A 63 -1.77 -0.16 21.47
N MET A 64 -0.87 0.09 22.42
CA MET A 64 0.58 -0.21 22.33
C MET A 64 1.29 0.47 21.15
N ILE A 65 0.65 1.46 20.51
CA ILE A 65 1.21 2.27 19.44
C ILE A 65 1.87 3.51 20.05
N LYS A 66 3.12 3.80 19.66
CA LYS A 66 3.81 5.04 20.07
C LYS A 66 3.54 6.20 19.12
N LYS A 67 3.58 5.94 17.81
CA LYS A 67 3.43 6.95 16.76
C LYS A 67 2.86 6.33 15.49
N ARG A 68 2.24 7.14 14.64
CA ARG A 68 1.73 6.75 13.32
C ARG A 68 2.16 7.76 12.26
N TYR A 69 2.39 7.27 11.06
CA TYR A 69 2.68 8.13 9.91
C TYR A 69 1.40 8.31 9.10
N MET A 70 0.99 9.55 8.89
CA MET A 70 -0.30 9.88 8.26
C MET A 70 -0.06 10.81 7.08
N TYR A 71 -0.61 10.48 5.92
CA TYR A 71 -0.63 11.40 4.79
C TYR A 71 -1.48 12.65 5.11
N LEU A 72 -2.63 12.44 5.73
CA LEU A 72 -3.53 13.51 6.15
C LEU A 72 -2.86 14.38 7.22
N THR A 73 -2.59 15.64 6.88
CA THR A 73 -2.11 16.68 7.80
C THR A 73 -3.28 17.53 8.31
N GLU A 74 -3.01 18.42 9.26
CA GLU A 74 -4.04 19.34 9.76
C GLU A 74 -4.54 20.28 8.65
N GLU A 75 -3.66 20.70 7.74
CA GLU A 75 -3.97 21.55 6.58
C GLU A 75 -4.90 20.85 5.60
N ILE A 76 -4.56 19.61 5.20
CA ILE A 76 -5.40 18.81 4.29
C ILE A 76 -6.80 18.61 4.90
N LEU A 77 -6.87 18.33 6.19
CA LEU A 77 -8.15 18.12 6.88
C LEU A 77 -8.97 19.41 6.99
N LYS A 78 -8.34 20.57 7.24
CA LYS A 78 -9.03 21.87 7.24
C LYS A 78 -9.60 22.24 5.88
N GLU A 79 -8.89 21.91 4.80
CA GLU A 79 -9.36 22.12 3.43
C GLU A 79 -10.47 21.13 3.02
N ASN A 80 -10.61 20.01 3.75
CA ASN A 80 -11.56 18.93 3.45
C ASN A 80 -12.46 18.61 4.65
N PRO A 81 -13.34 19.53 5.10
CA PRO A 81 -14.14 19.35 6.31
C PRO A 81 -15.08 18.13 6.25
N SER A 82 -15.56 17.75 5.06
CA SER A 82 -16.39 16.54 4.89
C SER A 82 -15.63 15.24 5.21
N VAL A 83 -14.29 15.26 5.13
CA VAL A 83 -13.43 14.13 5.55
C VAL A 83 -13.37 14.02 7.08
N CYS A 84 -13.49 15.14 7.78
CA CYS A 84 -13.54 15.22 9.25
C CYS A 84 -14.93 14.93 9.82
N ALA A 85 -15.98 15.19 9.05
CA ALA A 85 -17.35 14.88 9.44
C ALA A 85 -17.59 13.36 9.49
N TYR A 86 -18.44 12.90 10.40
CA TYR A 86 -18.61 11.48 10.70
C TYR A 86 -19.15 10.65 9.52
N MET A 87 -20.16 11.18 8.82
CA MET A 87 -20.89 10.44 7.76
C MET A 87 -21.25 11.34 6.57
N GLU A 88 -20.57 12.47 6.38
CA GLU A 88 -20.82 13.30 5.21
C GLU A 88 -20.23 12.67 3.93
N PRO A 89 -20.86 12.92 2.77
CA PRO A 89 -20.33 12.51 1.47
C PRO A 89 -18.91 13.06 1.27
N SER A 90 -17.93 12.15 1.21
CA SER A 90 -16.51 12.49 1.12
C SER A 90 -15.71 11.51 0.26
N LEU A 91 -16.39 10.61 -0.48
CA LEU A 91 -15.72 9.58 -1.27
C LEU A 91 -14.82 10.19 -2.35
N ASP A 92 -15.33 11.16 -3.10
CA ASP A 92 -14.60 11.78 -4.22
C ASP A 92 -13.31 12.45 -3.73
N ALA A 93 -13.38 13.27 -2.67
CA ALA A 93 -12.20 13.89 -2.06
C ALA A 93 -11.19 12.85 -1.56
N ARG A 94 -11.67 11.76 -0.94
CA ARG A 94 -10.80 10.66 -0.48
C ARG A 94 -10.14 9.94 -1.66
N GLN A 95 -10.88 9.72 -2.74
CA GLN A 95 -10.41 9.09 -3.96
C GLN A 95 -9.31 9.93 -4.60
N ASP A 96 -9.54 11.22 -4.82
CA ASP A 96 -8.57 12.15 -5.40
C ASP A 96 -7.22 12.13 -4.66
N MET A 97 -7.26 12.00 -3.32
CA MET A 97 -6.06 11.82 -2.51
C MET A 97 -5.39 10.47 -2.75
N VAL A 98 -6.11 9.36 -2.57
CA VAL A 98 -5.48 8.02 -2.52
C VAL A 98 -5.08 7.49 -3.89
N VAL A 99 -5.76 7.85 -4.98
CA VAL A 99 -5.39 7.39 -6.34
C VAL A 99 -4.01 7.90 -6.76
N VAL A 100 -3.60 9.06 -6.22
CA VAL A 100 -2.27 9.62 -6.42
C VAL A 100 -1.28 9.11 -5.37
N GLU A 101 -1.67 9.16 -4.09
CA GLU A 101 -0.74 8.95 -2.99
C GLU A 101 -0.34 7.47 -2.82
N VAL A 102 -1.26 6.53 -3.04
CA VAL A 102 -0.98 5.09 -2.91
C VAL A 102 0.14 4.63 -3.85
N PRO A 103 0.09 4.88 -5.18
CA PRO A 103 1.20 4.51 -6.06
C PRO A 103 2.45 5.35 -5.80
N ARG A 104 2.34 6.60 -5.33
CA ARG A 104 3.50 7.43 -4.96
C ARG A 104 4.28 6.82 -3.79
N LEU A 105 3.61 6.45 -2.71
CA LEU A 105 4.24 5.80 -1.55
C LEU A 105 4.76 4.41 -1.91
N GLY A 106 4.01 3.67 -2.74
CA GLY A 106 4.46 2.39 -3.29
C GLY A 106 5.75 2.50 -4.10
N LYS A 107 5.90 3.57 -4.90
CA LYS A 107 7.13 3.86 -5.67
C LYS A 107 8.33 4.06 -4.74
N GLU A 108 8.18 4.79 -3.65
CA GLU A 108 9.28 5.02 -2.70
C GLU A 108 9.76 3.71 -2.07
N ALA A 109 8.83 2.87 -1.61
CA ALA A 109 9.14 1.56 -1.04
C ALA A 109 9.80 0.65 -2.08
N ALA A 110 9.23 0.57 -3.27
CA ALA A 110 9.77 -0.25 -4.37
C ALA A 110 11.16 0.22 -4.81
N THR A 111 11.42 1.54 -4.83
CA THR A 111 12.74 2.08 -5.18
C THR A 111 13.81 1.62 -4.19
N LYS A 112 13.49 1.59 -2.88
CA LYS A 112 14.42 1.06 -1.85
C LYS A 112 14.66 -0.44 -2.02
N ALA A 113 13.60 -1.22 -2.24
CA ALA A 113 13.71 -2.67 -2.48
C ALA A 113 14.54 -2.99 -3.73
N ILE A 114 14.29 -2.29 -4.83
CA ILE A 114 15.04 -2.46 -6.09
C ILE A 114 16.51 -2.08 -5.91
N LYS A 115 16.80 -1.01 -5.14
CA LYS A 115 18.16 -0.61 -4.84
C LYS A 115 18.90 -1.67 -4.03
N GLU A 116 18.27 -2.24 -3.00
CA GLU A 116 18.83 -3.34 -2.21
C GLU A 116 19.04 -4.60 -3.06
N TRP A 117 18.08 -4.95 -3.92
CA TRP A 117 18.18 -6.08 -4.83
C TRP A 117 19.37 -5.96 -5.81
N GLY A 118 19.74 -4.74 -6.18
CA GLY A 118 20.94 -4.45 -6.96
C GLY A 118 20.90 -4.88 -8.44
N GLN A 119 19.76 -5.41 -8.92
CA GLN A 119 19.59 -5.77 -10.32
C GLN A 119 18.86 -4.68 -11.12
N PRO A 120 19.01 -4.65 -12.46
CA PRO A 120 18.25 -3.74 -13.29
C PRO A 120 16.74 -3.99 -13.16
N LYS A 121 15.97 -2.92 -12.91
CA LYS A 121 14.49 -2.99 -12.87
C LYS A 121 13.84 -3.57 -14.14
N SER A 122 14.55 -3.57 -15.27
CA SER A 122 14.10 -4.23 -16.51
C SER A 122 13.97 -5.74 -16.37
N LYS A 123 14.64 -6.36 -15.40
CA LYS A 123 14.51 -7.79 -15.08
C LYS A 123 13.22 -8.13 -14.32
N ILE A 124 12.51 -7.15 -13.77
CA ILE A 124 11.22 -7.39 -13.14
C ILE A 124 10.24 -7.93 -14.20
N THR A 125 9.65 -9.09 -13.93
CA THR A 125 8.75 -9.82 -14.85
C THR A 125 7.29 -9.73 -14.43
N HIS A 126 7.03 -9.62 -13.12
CA HIS A 126 5.71 -9.56 -12.53
C HIS A 126 5.64 -8.40 -11.54
N LEU A 127 4.45 -7.82 -11.40
CA LEU A 127 4.14 -6.83 -10.37
C LEU A 127 2.83 -7.23 -9.69
N VAL A 128 2.90 -7.50 -8.39
CA VAL A 128 1.72 -7.64 -7.54
C VAL A 128 1.55 -6.34 -6.77
N PHE A 129 0.45 -5.62 -6.99
CA PHE A 129 0.13 -4.41 -6.26
C PHE A 129 -1.08 -4.66 -5.37
N CYS A 130 -1.00 -4.31 -4.09
CA CYS A 130 -2.08 -4.51 -3.14
C CYS A 130 -2.38 -3.22 -2.37
N THR A 131 -3.66 -2.87 -2.27
CA THR A 131 -4.14 -1.75 -1.45
C THR A 131 -5.57 -1.98 -0.97
N THR A 132 -5.89 -1.42 0.20
CA THR A 132 -7.26 -1.32 0.75
C THR A 132 -7.77 0.13 0.68
N SER A 133 -6.98 1.04 0.09
CA SER A 133 -7.28 2.46 0.02
C SER A 133 -7.52 2.86 -1.43
N GLY A 134 -8.80 3.00 -1.76
CA GLY A 134 -9.30 3.45 -3.06
C GLY A 134 -9.18 2.42 -4.18
N VAL A 135 -9.84 2.74 -5.28
CA VAL A 135 -9.85 1.97 -6.54
C VAL A 135 -9.79 2.92 -7.72
N ASP A 136 -9.11 2.55 -8.80
CA ASP A 136 -9.04 3.36 -10.03
C ASP A 136 -8.81 2.47 -11.26
N MET A 137 -9.08 3.00 -12.45
CA MET A 137 -8.88 2.32 -13.74
C MET A 137 -8.28 3.28 -14.78
N PRO A 138 -7.02 3.08 -15.23
CA PRO A 138 -6.09 2.01 -14.85
C PRO A 138 -5.64 2.07 -13.38
N GLY A 139 -5.46 0.90 -12.77
CA GLY A 139 -5.18 0.79 -11.34
C GLY A 139 -3.78 1.24 -10.90
N ALA A 140 -3.55 1.17 -9.59
CA ALA A 140 -2.29 1.58 -8.96
C ALA A 140 -1.09 0.74 -9.43
N ASP A 141 -1.32 -0.51 -9.87
CA ASP A 141 -0.33 -1.35 -10.53
C ASP A 141 0.16 -0.75 -11.87
N TYR A 142 -0.75 -0.18 -12.65
CA TYR A 142 -0.40 0.55 -13.87
C TYR A 142 0.35 1.84 -13.55
N GLN A 143 -0.13 2.63 -12.59
CA GLN A 143 0.52 3.87 -12.18
C GLN A 143 1.94 3.60 -11.66
N LEU A 144 2.13 2.58 -10.82
CA LEU A 144 3.44 2.19 -10.32
C LEU A 144 4.36 1.72 -11.46
N THR A 145 3.85 0.95 -12.42
CA THR A 145 4.60 0.53 -13.61
C THR A 145 5.14 1.73 -14.37
N LYS A 146 4.32 2.76 -14.59
CA LYS A 146 4.72 4.03 -15.22
C LYS A 146 5.73 4.80 -14.37
N LEU A 147 5.46 4.97 -13.08
CA LEU A 147 6.30 5.74 -12.15
C LEU A 147 7.71 5.16 -11.97
N LEU A 148 7.82 3.83 -11.94
CA LEU A 148 9.10 3.13 -11.85
C LEU A 148 9.75 2.96 -13.23
N GLY A 149 9.04 3.20 -14.33
CA GLY A 149 9.49 2.91 -15.69
C GLY A 149 9.86 1.44 -15.86
N LEU A 150 8.97 0.54 -15.44
CA LEU A 150 9.09 -0.90 -15.69
C LEU A 150 8.79 -1.20 -17.16
N ARG A 151 9.07 -2.42 -17.60
CA ARG A 151 8.71 -2.86 -18.96
C ARG A 151 7.18 -2.84 -19.13
N ALA A 152 6.72 -2.41 -20.31
CA ALA A 152 5.29 -2.44 -20.65
C ALA A 152 4.68 -3.86 -20.63
N SER A 153 5.51 -4.89 -20.82
CA SER A 153 5.11 -6.31 -20.78
C SER A 153 5.17 -6.94 -19.38
N VAL A 154 5.41 -6.17 -18.32
CA VAL A 154 5.35 -6.69 -16.95
C VAL A 154 3.95 -7.26 -16.69
N LYS A 155 3.89 -8.49 -16.16
CA LYS A 155 2.61 -9.14 -15.84
C LYS A 155 2.09 -8.59 -14.51
N ARG A 156 1.01 -7.82 -14.56
CA ARG A 156 0.47 -7.11 -13.40
C ARG A 156 -0.68 -7.89 -12.77
N LEU A 157 -0.74 -7.89 -11.46
CA LEU A 157 -1.88 -8.36 -10.67
C LEU A 157 -2.26 -7.26 -9.68
N MET A 158 -3.42 -6.65 -9.90
CA MET A 158 -3.96 -5.59 -9.05
C MET A 158 -4.91 -6.19 -8.03
N MET A 159 -4.63 -5.98 -6.75
CA MET A 159 -5.43 -6.46 -5.63
C MET A 159 -5.99 -5.28 -4.85
N TYR A 160 -7.26 -4.94 -5.11
CA TYR A 160 -8.00 -3.89 -4.41
C TYR A 160 -8.86 -4.46 -3.28
N GLN A 161 -9.12 -3.64 -2.26
CA GLN A 161 -10.09 -3.92 -1.19
C GLN A 161 -9.89 -5.26 -0.48
N GLN A 162 -8.64 -5.63 -0.22
CA GLN A 162 -8.31 -6.91 0.38
C GLN A 162 -8.41 -6.91 1.91
N GLY A 163 -7.97 -5.82 2.58
CA GLY A 163 -7.93 -5.75 4.05
C GLY A 163 -6.63 -6.28 4.67
N CYS A 164 -6.61 -6.38 6.00
CA CYS A 164 -5.37 -6.56 6.77
C CYS A 164 -4.66 -7.91 6.55
N PHE A 165 -5.35 -8.95 6.10
CA PHE A 165 -4.74 -10.27 5.84
C PHE A 165 -3.93 -10.31 4.53
N ALA A 166 -4.03 -9.27 3.71
CA ALA A 166 -3.51 -9.28 2.35
C ALA A 166 -1.98 -9.39 2.27
N GLY A 167 -1.26 -9.08 3.36
CA GLY A 167 0.18 -9.34 3.47
C GLY A 167 0.52 -10.81 3.22
N GLY A 168 -0.27 -11.75 3.75
CA GLY A 168 -0.13 -13.17 3.45
C GLY A 168 -0.58 -13.52 2.02
N THR A 169 -1.66 -12.88 1.54
CA THR A 169 -2.19 -13.10 0.19
C THR A 169 -1.16 -12.76 -0.90
N VAL A 170 -0.47 -11.62 -0.79
CA VAL A 170 0.52 -11.22 -1.80
C VAL A 170 1.74 -12.14 -1.80
N LEU A 171 2.16 -12.66 -0.64
CA LEU A 171 3.26 -13.64 -0.56
C LEU A 171 2.85 -14.98 -1.17
N ARG A 172 1.65 -15.47 -0.88
CA ARG A 172 1.10 -16.69 -1.49
C ARG A 172 1.03 -16.57 -3.01
N LEU A 173 0.56 -15.43 -3.52
CA LEU A 173 0.48 -15.18 -4.95
C LEU A 173 1.88 -15.08 -5.59
N ALA A 174 2.79 -14.33 -4.98
CA ALA A 174 4.16 -14.18 -5.46
C ALA A 174 4.90 -15.52 -5.51
N LYS A 175 4.65 -16.42 -4.54
CA LYS A 175 5.22 -17.76 -4.51
C LYS A 175 4.90 -18.55 -5.79
N ASP A 176 3.62 -18.65 -6.15
CA ASP A 176 3.19 -19.40 -7.33
C ASP A 176 3.72 -18.76 -8.63
N LEU A 177 3.75 -17.43 -8.69
CA LEU A 177 4.30 -16.71 -9.85
C LEU A 177 5.80 -16.97 -10.03
N ALA A 178 6.59 -16.91 -8.95
CA ALA A 178 8.03 -17.11 -9.00
C ALA A 178 8.40 -18.56 -9.33
N GLU A 179 7.80 -19.53 -8.62
CA GLU A 179 8.13 -20.95 -8.81
C GLU A 179 7.69 -21.50 -10.16
N ASN A 180 6.60 -20.96 -10.72
CA ASN A 180 6.03 -21.47 -11.95
C ASN A 180 6.61 -20.82 -13.23
N ASN A 181 7.47 -19.80 -13.10
CA ASN A 181 8.00 -19.07 -14.25
C ASN A 181 9.52 -18.88 -14.12
N LYS A 182 10.30 -19.52 -14.99
CA LYS A 182 11.75 -19.39 -15.04
C LYS A 182 12.14 -17.95 -15.34
N GLY A 183 13.03 -17.40 -14.51
CA GLY A 183 13.50 -16.01 -14.61
C GLY A 183 12.54 -14.98 -14.01
N ALA A 184 11.51 -15.42 -13.28
CA ALA A 184 10.74 -14.57 -12.40
C ALA A 184 11.50 -14.20 -11.12
#